data_AF-A0A7W1L6U5-F1
#
_entry.id   AF-A0A7W1L6U5-F1
#
_cell.length_a   1.000
_cell.length_b   1.000
_cell.length_c   1.000
_cell.angle_alpha   90.00
_cell.angle_beta   90.00
_cell.angle_gamma   90.00
#
_symmetry.space_group_name_H-M   'P 1'
#
loop_
_entity.id
_entity.type
_entity.pdbx_description
1 polymer ?
#
loop_
_entity_poly.entity_id
_entity_poly.type
_entity_poly.pdbx_seq_one_letter_code
_entity_poly.pdbx_strand_id
1 'polypeptide(L)' 'MKELREIVQLWRKRADQQCALATVVRARGSSYRRPGARMLITGRGDRAGALSGGCLEDEVAV' A
#
# COMPACT_ATOMS: atom_id res chain seq x y z
N MET A 1 -9.10 -7.50 8.00
CA MET A 1 -8.76 -6.53 9.07
C MET A 1 -7.27 -6.46 9.41
N LYS A 2 -6.46 -7.51 9.20
CA LYS A 2 -5.01 -7.51 9.50
C LYS A 2 -4.24 -6.43 8.75
N GLU A 3 -4.47 -6.30 7.45
CA GLU A 3 -3.78 -5.36 6.55
C GLU A 3 -3.93 -3.89 6.98
N LEU A 4 -5.15 -3.47 7.36
CA LEU A 4 -5.37 -2.11 7.86
C LEU A 4 -4.61 -1.85 9.16
N ARG A 5 -4.55 -2.85 10.05
CA ARG A 5 -3.76 -2.74 11.28
C ARG A 5 -2.27 -2.64 10.96
N GLU A 6 -1.76 -3.44 10.03
CA GLU A 6 -0.37 -3.40 9.58
C GLU A 6 -0.01 -2.03 9.00
N ILE A 7 -0.87 -1.45 8.16
CA ILE A 7 -0.72 -0.09 7.63
C ILE A 7 -0.63 0.94 8.75
N VAL A 8 -1.58 0.93 9.69
CA VAL A 8 -1.61 1.90 10.80
C VAL A 8 -0.39 1.74 11.72
N GLN A 9 0.04 0.50 11.96
CA GLN A 9 1.21 0.21 12.78
C GLN A 9 2.50 0.68 12.10
N LEU A 10 2.67 0.45 10.80
CA LEU A 10 3.84 0.95 10.07
C LEU A 10 3.88 2.48 10.08
N TRP A 11 2.73 3.13 9.79
CA TRP A 11 2.64 4.60 9.83
C TRP A 11 3.04 5.17 11.20
N ARG A 12 2.54 4.58 12.30
CA ARG A 12 2.91 5.00 13.66
C ARG A 12 4.39 4.82 13.96
N LYS A 13 5.01 3.74 13.48
CA LYS A 13 6.44 3.46 13.68
C LYS A 13 7.37 4.36 12.87
N ARG A 14 6.84 5.01 11.83
CA ARG A 14 7.59 5.85 10.88
C ARG A 14 7.00 7.26 10.82
N ALA A 15 6.47 7.75 11.95
CA ALA A 15 5.78 9.05 12.03
C ALA A 15 6.68 10.25 11.70
N ASP A 16 8.00 10.07 11.78
CA ASP A 16 9.05 11.01 11.39
C ASP A 16 9.36 11.00 9.89
N GLN A 17 8.81 10.07 9.12
CA GLN A 17 9.08 9.90 7.70
C GLN A 17 7.92 10.36 6.84
N GLN A 18 8.24 10.95 5.69
CA GLN A 18 7.26 11.12 4.63
C GLN A 18 6.74 9.74 4.20
N CYS A 19 5.41 9.64 4.06
CA CYS A 19 4.74 8.42 3.66
C CYS A 19 3.67 8.74 2.62
N ALA A 20 3.41 7.78 1.72
CA ALA A 20 2.31 7.81 0.77
C ALA A 20 1.37 6.63 1.03
N LEU A 21 0.06 6.85 0.92
CA LEU A 21 -0.95 5.79 0.97
C LEU A 21 -1.58 5.64 -0.41
N ALA A 22 -1.24 4.57 -1.12
CA ALA A 22 -1.86 4.22 -2.37
C ALA A 22 -3.15 3.44 -2.12
N THR A 23 -4.22 3.78 -2.85
CA THR A 23 -5.52 3.10 -2.78
C THR A 23 -6.03 2.79 -4.18
N VAL A 24 -6.43 1.54 -4.42
CA VAL A 24 -7.13 1.18 -5.65
C VAL A 24 -8.54 1.77 -5.59
N VAL A 25 -8.81 2.81 -6.39
CA VAL A 25 -10.13 3.45 -6.43
C VAL A 25 -11.07 2.82 -7.47
N ARG A 26 -10.51 2.20 -8.52
CA ARG A 26 -11.25 1.56 -9.60
C ARG A 26 -10.36 0.53 -10.30
N ALA A 27 -10.97 -0.53 -10.82
CA ALA A 27 -10.36 -1.45 -11.79
C ALA A 27 -11.31 -1.62 -12.99
N ARG A 28 -10.78 -1.93 -14.17
CA ARG A 28 -11.55 -2.35 -15.36
C ARG A 28 -11.02 -3.71 -15.81
N GLY A 29 -11.92 -4.67 -16.05
CA GLY A 29 -11.54 -6.05 -16.34
C GLY A 29 -11.11 -6.83 -15.09
N SER A 30 -10.33 -7.90 -15.29
CA SER A 30 -9.80 -8.73 -14.20
C SER A 30 -8.68 -8.01 -13.46
N SER A 31 -8.72 -8.05 -12.13
CA SER A 31 -7.68 -7.48 -11.26
C SER A 31 -7.43 -8.40 -10.08
N TYR A 32 -6.17 -8.50 -9.65
CA TYR A 32 -5.77 -9.29 -8.48
C TYR A 32 -6.41 -8.77 -7.19
N ARG A 33 -6.46 -7.44 -7.03
CA ARG A 33 -7.14 -6.79 -5.91
C ARG A 33 -8.30 -5.93 -6.42
N ARG A 34 -9.34 -5.86 -5.60
CA ARG A 34 -10.53 -5.04 -5.87
C ARG A 34 -10.32 -3.60 -5.37
N PRO A 35 -11.15 -2.65 -5.82
CA PRO A 35 -11.21 -1.33 -5.23
C PRO A 35 -11.29 -1.38 -3.69
N GLY A 36 -10.53 -0.50 -3.02
CA GLY A 36 -10.34 -0.47 -1.57
C GLY A 36 -9.08 -1.19 -1.05
N ALA A 37 -8.36 -1.91 -1.92
CA ALA A 37 -7.01 -2.37 -1.62
C ALA A 37 -6.07 -1.19 -1.42
N ARG A 38 -5.14 -1.32 -0.46
CA ARG A 38 -4.34 -0.22 0.06
C ARG A 38 -2.92 -0.68 0.31
N MET A 39 -1.98 0.22 0.10
CA MET A 39 -0.58 0.03 0.44
C MET A 39 0.01 1.34 0.97
N LEU A 40 0.63 1.29 2.15
CA LEU A 40 1.46 2.37 2.67
C LEU A 40 2.89 2.18 2.18
N ILE A 41 3.53 3.28 1.75
CA ILE A 41 4.92 3.34 1.33
C ILE A 41 5.60 4.43 2.17
N THR A 42 6.74 4.13 2.76
CA THR A 42 7.54 5.12 3.51
C THR A 42 8.69 5.64 2.65
N GLY A 43 9.23 6.81 2.99
CA GLY A 43 10.37 7.40 2.27
C GLY A 43 11.67 6.57 2.33
N ARG A 44 11.71 5.50 3.12
CA ARG A 44 12.83 4.53 3.15
C ARG A 44 12.52 3.22 2.41
N GLY A 45 11.37 3.12 1.76
CA GLY A 45 10.96 1.94 0.99
C GLY A 45 10.28 0.83 1.79
N ASP A 46 9.99 1.05 3.09
CA ASP A 46 9.16 0.11 3.85
C ASP A 46 7.71 0.14 3.32
N ARG A 47 7.05 -1.02 3.31
CA ARG A 47 5.70 -1.15 2.77
C ARG A 47 4.80 -2.02 3.64
N ALA A 48 3.51 -1.67 3.69
CA ALA A 48 2.46 -2.48 4.34
C ALA A 48 1.17 -2.46 3.52
N GLY A 49 0.57 -3.62 3.32
CA GLY A 49 -0.53 -3.83 2.38
C GLY A 49 -0.05 -4.06 0.95
N ALA A 50 -1.00 -4.27 0.04
CA ALA A 50 -0.69 -4.53 -1.37
C ALA A 50 -1.80 -4.02 -2.30
N LEU A 51 -1.42 -3.65 -3.52
CA LEU A 51 -2.32 -3.15 -4.56
C LEU A 51 -2.65 -4.23 -5.59
N SER A 52 -1.78 -5.24 -5.71
CA SER A 52 -1.88 -6.38 -6.59
C SER A 52 -1.43 -7.65 -5.84
N GLY A 53 -0.71 -8.54 -6.52
CA GLY A 53 0.03 -9.67 -5.94
C GLY A 53 1.39 -9.89 -6.62
N GLY A 54 2.01 -8.84 -7.17
CA GLY A 54 3.19 -8.96 -8.04
C GLY A 54 4.07 -7.70 -8.10
N CYS A 55 4.66 -7.43 -9.26
CA CYS A 55 5.68 -6.38 -9.47
C CYS A 55 5.13 -4.94 -9.50
N LEU A 56 3.81 -4.75 -9.57
CA LEU A 56 3.20 -3.41 -9.61
C LEU A 56 3.58 -2.56 -8.39
N GLU A 57 3.73 -3.21 -7.24
CA GLU A 57 4.08 -2.58 -5.98
C GLU A 57 5.45 -1.90 -6.01
N ASP A 58 6.38 -2.40 -6.82
CA ASP A 58 7.70 -1.80 -6.98
C ASP A 58 7.61 -0.56 -7.86
N GLU A 59 6.85 -0.60 -8.97
CA GLU A 59 6.64 0.57 -9.85
C GLU A 59 5.92 1.74 -9.14
N VAL A 60 4.98 1.43 -8.24
CA VAL A 60 4.25 2.46 -7.47
C VAL A 60 5.09 3.01 -6.32
N ALA A 61 6.11 2.29 -5.88
CA ALA A 61 6.96 2.68 -4.74
C ALA A 61 8.22 3.46 -5.15
N VAL A 62 8.41 3.73 -6.45
CA VAL A 62 9.52 4.52 -7.00
C VAL A 62 9.24 6.01 -6.92
#